data_AF-A0A8T4D690-F1
#
_entry.id   AF-A0A8T4D690-F1
#
_cell.length_a   1.000
_cell.length_b   1.000
_cell.length_c   1.000
_cell.angle_alpha   90.00
_cell.angle_beta   90.00
_cell.angle_gamma   90.00
#
_symmetry.space_group_name_H-M   'P 1'
#
loop_
_entity.id
_entity.type
_entity.pdbx_description
1 polymer ?
#
loop_
_entity_poly.entity_id
_entity_poly.type
_entity_poly.pdbx_seq_one_letter_code
_entity_poly.pdbx_strand_id
1 'polypeptide(L)'
;MGSWSDLLTDYNERTLKGALTILGVEYPKVHDVSRVFRDVVRRKAGGLNRDLLERIIRISARLSEDRTPSFYGDRSYGRAEAEEAYQGARFVYHTVTDLLNR
;
A
#
# COMPACT_ATOMS: atom_id res chain seq x y z
N MET A 1 -4.75 13.12 -20.04
CA MET A 1 -5.31 13.33 -18.69
C MET A 1 -5.64 11.96 -18.16
N GLY A 2 -4.87 11.45 -17.19
CA GLY A 2 -5.05 10.10 -16.67
C GLY A 2 -6.41 9.96 -15.99
N SER A 3 -7.08 8.84 -16.25
CA SER A 3 -8.31 8.46 -15.56
C SER A 3 -8.06 8.40 -14.04
N TRP A 4 -9.09 8.59 -13.22
CA TRP A 4 -9.00 8.34 -11.78
C TRP A 4 -8.52 6.92 -11.47
N SER A 5 -8.81 5.96 -12.35
CA SER A 5 -8.28 4.59 -12.32
C SER A 5 -6.76 4.53 -12.54
N ASP A 6 -6.21 5.37 -13.40
CA ASP A 6 -4.76 5.41 -13.66
C ASP A 6 -4.01 5.93 -12.43
N LEU A 7 -4.54 7.00 -11.83
CA LEU A 7 -3.99 7.57 -10.60
C LEU A 7 -4.03 6.56 -9.45
N LEU A 8 -5.15 5.86 -9.28
CA LEU A 8 -5.32 4.85 -8.23
C LEU A 8 -4.31 3.71 -8.39
N THR A 9 -4.09 3.26 -9.62
CA THR A 9 -3.09 2.23 -9.95
C THR A 9 -1.66 2.68 -9.64
N ASP A 10 -1.31 3.90 -10.02
CA ASP A 10 0.05 4.46 -9.85
C ASP A 10 0.38 4.71 -8.37
N TYR A 11 -0.58 5.20 -7.58
CA TYR A 11 -0.44 5.37 -6.13
C TYR A 11 -0.27 4.02 -5.41
N ASN A 12 -1.08 3.02 -5.75
CA ASN A 12 -1.00 1.69 -5.13
C ASN A 12 0.38 1.05 -5.31
N GLU A 13 0.87 1.04 -6.54
CA GLU A 13 2.11 0.37 -6.88
C GLU A 13 3.33 1.07 -6.29
N ARG A 14 3.42 2.40 -6.44
CA ARG A 14 4.59 3.16 -5.95
C ARG A 14 4.66 3.19 -4.44
N THR A 15 3.53 3.30 -3.75
CA THR A 15 3.54 3.41 -2.29
C THR A 15 3.86 2.09 -1.60
N LEU A 16 3.29 0.98 -2.05
CA LEU A 16 3.63 -0.33 -1.48
C LEU A 16 5.10 -0.69 -1.77
N LYS A 17 5.58 -0.40 -2.98
CA LYS A 17 7.00 -0.59 -3.32
C LYS A 17 7.91 0.31 -2.51
N GLY A 18 7.60 1.60 -2.36
CA GLY A 18 8.36 2.53 -1.54
C GLY A 18 8.41 2.10 -0.08
N ALA A 19 7.28 1.69 0.49
CA ALA A 19 7.22 1.20 1.87
C ALA A 19 8.05 -0.08 2.06
N LEU A 20 8.05 -1.01 1.10
CA LEU A 20 8.91 -2.20 1.12
C LEU A 20 10.40 -1.85 1.06
N THR A 21 10.79 -0.92 0.19
CA THR A 21 12.17 -0.43 0.07
C THR A 21 12.63 0.21 1.38
N ILE A 22 11.80 1.07 1.99
CA ILE A 22 12.06 1.69 3.30
C ILE A 22 12.25 0.59 4.36
N LEU A 23 11.42 -0.45 4.34
CA LEU A 23 11.58 -1.61 5.23
C LEU A 23 12.78 -2.50 4.87
N GLY A 24 13.67 -2.11 3.95
CA GLY A 24 14.88 -2.86 3.59
C GLY A 24 14.58 -4.20 2.93
N VAL A 25 13.45 -4.31 2.24
CA VAL A 25 13.09 -5.49 1.45
C VAL A 25 13.49 -5.23 0.02
N GLU A 26 14.36 -6.08 -0.53
CA GLU A 26 14.65 -6.04 -1.96
C GLU A 26 13.39 -6.34 -2.76
N TYR A 27 13.22 -5.58 -3.85
CA TYR A 27 12.08 -5.57 -4.74
C TYR A 27 11.55 -6.98 -5.01
N PRO A 28 10.38 -7.36 -4.47
CA PRO A 28 9.82 -8.66 -4.79
C PRO A 28 9.30 -8.58 -6.23
N LYS A 29 9.82 -9.43 -7.13
CA LYS A 29 9.35 -9.56 -8.54
C LYS A 29 7.95 -10.21 -8.63
N VAL A 30 7.09 -9.99 -7.64
CA VAL A 30 5.73 -10.52 -7.58
C VAL A 30 4.72 -9.38 -7.62
N HIS A 31 3.63 -9.60 -8.34
CA HIS A 31 2.55 -8.62 -8.51
C HIS A 31 1.79 -8.36 -7.20
N ASP A 32 1.69 -9.37 -6.32
CA ASP A 32 1.07 -9.22 -5.00
C ASP A 32 2.12 -8.85 -3.95
N VAL A 33 2.42 -7.56 -3.90
CA VAL A 33 3.30 -6.94 -2.91
C VAL A 33 2.66 -6.87 -1.52
N SER A 34 1.34 -7.02 -1.40
CA SER A 34 0.62 -6.89 -0.13
C SER A 34 0.97 -8.00 0.86
N ARG A 35 1.11 -9.23 0.37
CA ARG A 35 1.48 -10.39 1.18
C ARG A 35 2.91 -10.29 1.71
N VAL A 36 3.85 -9.90 0.84
CA VAL A 36 5.25 -9.68 1.22
C VAL A 36 5.34 -8.56 2.25
N PHE A 37 4.60 -7.47 2.04
CA PHE A 37 4.57 -6.35 2.96
C PHE A 37 4.00 -6.75 4.33
N ARG A 38 2.92 -7.53 4.39
CA ARG A 38 2.38 -8.10 5.64
C ARG A 38 3.44 -8.85 6.43
N ASP A 39 4.15 -9.76 5.77
CA ASP A 39 5.14 -10.62 6.44
C ASP A 39 6.36 -9.82 6.92
N VAL A 40 6.82 -8.86 6.12
CA VAL A 40 7.93 -7.99 6.46
C VAL A 40 7.57 -7.07 7.61
N VAL A 41 6.43 -6.38 7.51
CA VAL A 41 5.97 -5.50 8.58
C VAL A 41 5.83 -6.33 9.83
N ARG A 42 5.12 -7.47 9.84
CA ARG A 42 5.00 -8.32 11.04
C ARG A 42 6.34 -8.74 11.66
N ARG A 43 7.38 -8.98 10.84
CA ARG A 43 8.73 -9.32 11.33
C ARG A 43 9.49 -8.12 11.90
N LYS A 44 9.39 -6.94 11.27
CA LYS A 44 10.09 -5.72 11.69
C LYS A 44 9.33 -4.90 12.73
N ALA A 45 8.01 -5.06 12.79
CA ALA A 45 7.06 -4.37 13.65
C ALA A 45 6.94 -5.01 15.04
N GLY A 46 7.96 -5.72 15.54
CA GLY A 46 7.92 -6.38 16.86
C GLY A 46 7.57 -5.45 18.03
N GLY A 47 7.72 -4.13 17.87
CA GLY A 47 7.31 -3.09 18.84
C GLY A 47 6.14 -2.20 18.41
N LEU A 48 5.43 -2.55 17.33
CA LEU A 48 4.35 -1.74 16.77
C LEU A 48 3.03 -2.10 17.45
N ASN A 49 2.19 -1.09 17.72
CA ASN A 49 0.85 -1.32 18.23
C ASN A 49 0.09 -2.24 17.25
N ARG A 50 -0.53 -3.30 17.79
CA ARG A 50 -1.31 -4.28 17.03
C ARG A 50 -2.40 -3.63 16.17
N ASP A 51 -3.08 -2.61 16.67
CA ASP A 51 -4.14 -1.91 15.94
C ASP A 51 -3.58 -1.15 14.74
N LEU A 52 -2.39 -0.55 14.91
CA LEU A 52 -1.66 0.11 13.83
C LEU A 52 -1.24 -0.92 12.77
N LEU A 53 -0.71 -2.06 13.20
CA LEU A 53 -0.33 -3.15 12.31
C LEU A 53 -1.53 -3.67 11.50
N GLU A 54 -2.66 -3.94 12.16
CA GLU A 54 -3.89 -4.40 11.51
C GLU A 54 -4.44 -3.36 10.52
N ARG A 55 -4.33 -2.07 10.84
CA ARG A 55 -4.75 -0.98 9.95
C ARG A 55 -3.88 -0.87 8.71
N ILE A 56 -2.55 -0.89 8.88
CA ILE A 56 -1.58 -0.92 7.77
C ILE A 56 -1.90 -2.10 6.84
N ILE A 57 -2.07 -3.27 7.44
CA ILE A 57 -2.40 -4.52 6.75
C ILE A 57 -3.70 -4.42 5.94
N ARG A 58 -4.76 -3.87 6.52
CA ARG A 58 -6.06 -3.72 5.87
C ARG A 58 -5.97 -2.76 4.68
N ILE A 59 -5.29 -1.63 4.87
CA ILE A 59 -5.09 -0.64 3.81
C ILE A 59 -4.29 -1.23 2.66
N SER A 60 -3.15 -1.88 2.95
CA SER A 60 -2.32 -2.50 1.91
C SER A 60 -3.02 -3.59 1.12
N ALA A 61 -3.87 -4.40 1.78
CA ALA A 61 -4.70 -5.40 1.10
C ALA A 61 -5.69 -4.73 0.13
N ARG A 62 -6.41 -3.70 0.60
CA ARG A 62 -7.37 -2.96 -0.20
C ARG A 62 -6.74 -2.26 -1.41
N LEU A 63 -5.58 -1.61 -1.22
CA LEU A 63 -4.81 -1.01 -2.33
C LEU A 63 -4.40 -2.08 -3.37
N SER A 64 -4.08 -3.30 -2.94
CA SER A 64 -3.73 -4.39 -3.86
C SER A 64 -4.94 -4.98 -4.59
N GLU A 65 -6.06 -5.14 -3.88
CA GLU A 65 -7.32 -5.62 -4.44
C GLU A 65 -7.89 -4.63 -5.47
N ASP A 66 -7.88 -3.33 -5.16
CA ASP A 66 -8.42 -2.29 -6.03
C ASP A 66 -7.55 -2.08 -7.30
N ARG A 67 -6.27 -2.47 -7.26
CA ARG A 67 -5.35 -2.38 -8.41
C ARG A 67 -5.83 -3.21 -9.59
N THR A 68 -6.23 -4.47 -9.38
CA THR A 68 -6.56 -5.38 -10.50
C THR A 68 -7.78 -4.89 -11.29
N PRO A 69 -8.94 -4.57 -10.68
CA PRO A 69 -10.08 -4.03 -11.38
C PRO A 69 -9.84 -2.64 -11.96
N SER A 70 -8.97 -1.83 -11.32
CA SER A 70 -8.60 -0.50 -11.83
C SER A 70 -7.74 -0.60 -13.09
N PHE A 71 -6.79 -1.54 -13.11
CA PHE A 71 -5.88 -1.76 -14.21
C PHE A 71 -6.57 -2.34 -15.45
N TYR A 72 -7.47 -3.32 -15.25
CA TYR A 72 -8.22 -3.92 -16.37
C TYR A 72 -9.44 -3.11 -16.79
N GLY A 73 -9.77 -2.02 -16.08
CA GLY A 73 -10.96 -1.21 -16.35
C GLY A 73 -12.27 -1.91 -16.00
N ASP A 74 -12.21 -3.04 -15.30
CA ASP A 74 -13.38 -3.81 -14.85
C ASP A 74 -14.25 -3.01 -13.85
N ARG A 75 -13.66 -1.99 -13.21
CA ARG A 75 -14.35 -1.09 -12.30
C ARG A 75 -13.98 0.36 -12.56
N SER A 76 -14.98 1.22 -12.68
CA SER A 76 -14.81 2.67 -12.70
C SER A 76 -14.62 3.19 -11.28
N TYR A 77 -13.48 3.80 -11.00
CA TYR A 77 -13.22 4.47 -9.73
C TYR A 77 -13.52 5.95 -9.85
N GLY A 78 -14.26 6.49 -8.87
CA GLY A 78 -14.51 7.91 -8.76
C GLY A 78 -13.39 8.63 -8.01
N ARG A 79 -13.57 9.94 -7.88
CA ARG A 79 -12.67 10.79 -7.08
C ARG A 79 -12.60 10.36 -5.62
N ALA A 80 -13.70 9.87 -5.05
CA ALA A 80 -13.76 9.49 -3.64
C ALA A 80 -12.88 8.27 -3.36
N GLU A 81 -12.94 7.26 -4.22
CA GLU A 81 -12.12 6.06 -4.11
C GLU A 81 -10.64 6.34 -4.36
N ALA A 82 -10.32 7.21 -5.32
CA ALA A 82 -8.95 7.67 -5.56
C ALA A 82 -8.39 8.43 -4.34
N GLU A 83 -9.19 9.28 -3.71
CA GLU A 83 -8.79 10.00 -2.50
C GLU A 83 -8.60 9.03 -1.32
N GLU A 84 -9.48 8.05 -1.14
CA GLU A 84 -9.37 7.06 -0.08
C GLU A 84 -8.10 6.20 -0.24
N ALA A 85 -7.80 5.79 -1.49
CA ALA A 85 -6.56 5.09 -1.82
C ALA A 85 -5.32 5.97 -1.53
N TYR A 86 -5.35 7.24 -1.92
CA TYR A 86 -4.27 8.19 -1.66
C TYR A 86 -4.02 8.39 -0.15
N GLN A 87 -5.08 8.60 0.64
CA GLN A 87 -4.95 8.78 2.09
C GLN A 87 -4.45 7.51 2.77
N GLY A 88 -4.91 6.34 2.33
CA GLY A 88 -4.43 5.04 2.81
C GLY A 88 -2.94 4.84 2.50
N ALA A 89 -2.54 5.08 1.26
CA ALA A 89 -1.16 5.01 0.81
C ALA A 89 -0.26 5.95 1.65
N ARG A 90 -0.67 7.21 1.81
CA ARG A 90 0.05 8.20 2.62
C ARG A 90 0.19 7.76 4.09
N PHE A 91 -0.86 7.20 4.69
CA PHE A 91 -0.81 6.67 6.05
C PHE A 91 0.22 5.55 6.20
N VAL A 92 0.22 4.59 5.26
CA VAL A 92 1.19 3.47 5.28
C VAL A 92 2.61 4.00 5.14
N TYR A 93 2.85 4.92 4.21
CA TYR A 93 4.17 5.52 3.99
C TYR A 93 4.71 6.23 5.25
N HIS A 94 3.91 7.10 5.86
CA HIS A 94 4.33 7.80 7.07
C HIS A 94 4.58 6.85 8.22
N THR A 95 3.67 5.90 8.46
CA THR A 95 3.81 4.95 9.57
C THR A 95 5.08 4.11 9.41
N VAL A 96 5.37 3.65 8.18
CA VAL A 96 6.57 2.86 7.90
C VAL A 96 7.85 3.69 8.03
N THR A 97 7.82 4.95 7.62
CA THR A 97 8.95 5.88 7.78
C THR A 97 9.23 6.15 9.26
N ASP A 98 8.18 6.37 10.06
CA ASP A 98 8.31 6.62 11.50
C ASP A 98 8.89 5.41 12.25
N LEU A 99 8.71 4.18 11.73
CA LEU A 99 9.33 2.99 12.31
C LEU A 99 10.84 2.93 12.13
N LEU A 100 11.37 3.50 11.05
CA LEU A 100 12.81 3.51 10.83
C LEU A 100 13.54 4.57 11.67
N ASN A 101 12.84 5.65 12.02
CA ASN A 101 13.40 6.76 12.79
C ASN A 101 13.33 6.53 14.32
N ARG A 102 12.95 5.31 14.75
CA ARG A 102 12.90 4.88 16.15
C ARG A 102 14.01 3.89 16.44
#